data_AF-A0A382NU19-F1
#
_entry.id   AF-A0A382NU19-F1
#
_cell.length_a   1.000
_cell.length_b   1.000
_cell.length_c   1.000
_cell.angle_alpha   90.00
_cell.angle_beta   90.00
_cell.angle_gamma   90.00
#
_symmetry.space_group_name_H-M   'P 1'
#
loop_
_entity.id
_entity.type
_entity.pdbx_description
1 polymer ?
#
loop_
_entity_poly.entity_id
_entity_poly.type
_entity_poly.pdbx_seq_one_letter_code
_entity_poly.pdbx_strand_id
1 'polypeptide(L)'
;VGYTELSPEYSESLKKGQEWKFSFKYELDRHGPVNKSWGPKGTFLKLKNGKTLKVISEPLEFLNTSIQSLKQITFEEPRLRLIPHPVLWKMEDGTCDLSRGINFSNNITEKEGKVILTFKSLFERNGYQEIICDCGVPVCFEKVEQKFGEEGYELTIKTEDVKISASQDIGFFYALISLQQMREAYNSLLPCGKIVDRPRFNWRGQHLDCARHCYKVESILRL
;
A
#
# COMPACT_ATOMS: atom_id res chain seq x y z
N VAL A 1 -8.76 15.83 20.55
CA VAL A 1 -10.07 15.15 20.43
C VAL A 1 -11.07 16.06 21.08
N GLY A 2 -12.03 16.57 20.32
CA GLY A 2 -13.05 17.49 20.85
C GLY A 2 -14.25 16.71 21.36
N TYR A 3 -14.76 17.09 22.52
CA TYR A 3 -16.07 16.66 23.04
C TYR A 3 -16.92 17.91 23.23
N THR A 4 -18.17 17.87 22.78
CA THR A 4 -19.12 18.97 22.92
C THR A 4 -20.46 18.39 23.36
N GLU A 5 -21.03 18.96 24.41
CA GLU A 5 -22.35 18.63 24.94
C GLU A 5 -23.30 19.79 24.62
N LEU A 6 -24.48 19.48 24.09
CA LEU A 6 -25.54 20.45 23.84
C LEU A 6 -26.77 19.99 24.61
N SER A 7 -27.40 20.91 25.33
CA SER A 7 -28.65 20.66 26.06
C SER A 7 -29.69 21.75 25.73
N PRO A 8 -30.99 21.42 25.67
CA PRO A 8 -32.04 22.42 25.55
C PRO A 8 -32.02 23.38 26.74
N GLU A 9 -32.36 24.64 26.51
CA GLU A 9 -32.46 25.65 27.59
C GLU A 9 -33.67 25.41 28.51
N TYR A 10 -34.69 24.68 28.03
CA TYR A 10 -35.89 24.34 28.80
C TYR A 10 -35.78 22.99 29.50
N SER A 11 -36.37 22.88 30.69
CA SER A 11 -36.28 21.70 31.55
C SER A 11 -37.16 20.51 31.12
N GLU A 12 -38.01 20.69 30.10
CA GLU A 12 -38.97 19.69 29.64
C GLU A 12 -38.31 18.54 28.87
N SER A 13 -38.82 17.33 29.12
CA SER A 13 -38.38 16.12 28.41
C SER A 13 -38.91 16.10 26.98
N LEU A 14 -38.05 15.75 26.02
CA LEU A 14 -38.46 15.49 24.63
C LEU A 14 -39.41 14.28 24.58
N LYS A 15 -40.67 14.50 24.17
CA LYS A 15 -41.69 13.45 24.05
C LYS A 15 -41.59 12.74 22.69
N LYS A 16 -42.20 11.56 22.60
CA LYS A 16 -42.28 10.80 21.33
C LYS A 16 -42.90 11.67 20.23
N GLY A 17 -42.23 11.76 19.08
CA GLY A 17 -42.65 12.56 17.94
C GLY A 17 -42.30 14.05 18.01
N GLN A 18 -41.63 14.50 19.08
CA GLN A 18 -41.09 15.85 19.15
C GLN A 18 -39.66 15.91 18.60
N GLU A 19 -39.32 17.05 18.01
CA GLU A 19 -37.99 17.37 17.52
C GLU A 19 -37.38 18.49 18.35
N TRP A 20 -36.07 18.43 18.55
CA TRP A 20 -35.29 19.56 19.07
C TRP A 20 -34.37 20.05 17.96
N LYS A 21 -34.58 21.30 17.53
CA LYS A 21 -33.77 21.95 16.49
C LYS A 21 -32.83 22.96 17.15
N PHE A 22 -31.57 22.94 16.73
CA PHE A 22 -30.56 23.87 17.20
C PHE A 22 -29.59 24.18 16.07
N SER A 23 -28.89 25.30 16.20
CA SER A 23 -27.83 25.71 15.28
C SER A 23 -26.61 26.15 16.09
N PHE A 24 -25.43 25.83 15.58
CA PHE A 24 -24.17 26.29 16.15
C PHE A 24 -23.25 26.72 15.01
N LYS A 25 -22.23 27.52 15.35
CA LYS A 25 -21.17 27.91 14.43
C LYS A 25 -19.83 27.82 15.12
N TYR A 26 -18.77 27.66 14.34
CA TYR A 26 -17.43 27.91 14.83
C TYR A 26 -17.27 29.39 15.16
N GLU A 27 -16.47 29.70 16.18
CA GLU A 27 -16.14 31.08 16.54
C GLU A 27 -15.38 31.80 15.43
N LEU A 28 -14.48 31.08 14.76
CA LEU A 28 -13.72 31.57 13.61
C LEU A 28 -14.19 30.88 12.34
N ASP A 29 -14.58 31.65 11.32
CA ASP A 29 -15.10 31.12 10.05
C ASP A 29 -14.12 30.16 9.35
N ARG A 30 -12.81 30.37 9.53
CA ARG A 30 -11.76 29.49 8.98
C ARG A 30 -11.79 28.05 9.52
N HIS A 31 -12.51 27.79 10.61
CA HIS A 31 -12.67 26.45 11.18
C HIS A 31 -13.95 25.75 10.70
N GLY A 32 -14.74 26.40 9.83
CA GLY A 32 -15.92 25.80 9.23
C GLY A 32 -15.60 24.51 8.47
N PRO A 33 -16.56 23.56 8.39
CA PRO A 33 -16.34 22.30 7.71
C PRO A 33 -16.15 22.50 6.21
N VAL A 34 -15.11 21.89 5.64
CA VAL A 34 -14.85 21.91 4.19
C VAL A 34 -15.07 20.56 3.52
N ASN A 35 -15.39 19.52 4.29
CA ASN A 35 -15.77 18.20 3.78
C ASN A 35 -16.67 17.46 4.77
N LYS A 36 -17.37 16.43 4.29
CA LYS A 36 -18.36 15.68 5.08
C LYS A 36 -17.76 14.93 6.28
N SER A 37 -16.46 14.64 6.24
CA SER A 37 -15.79 13.92 7.34
C SER A 37 -15.56 14.78 8.58
N TRP A 38 -15.69 16.11 8.47
CA TRP A 38 -15.53 17.05 9.59
C TRP A 38 -16.81 17.21 10.41
N GLY A 39 -17.94 16.66 9.96
CA GLY A 39 -19.14 16.59 10.78
C GLY A 39 -18.94 15.73 12.03
N PRO A 40 -19.83 15.84 13.04
CA PRO A 40 -19.73 15.07 14.28
C PRO A 40 -19.55 13.57 14.02
N LYS A 41 -18.58 12.98 14.72
CA LYS A 41 -18.32 11.53 14.71
C LYS A 41 -18.65 10.98 16.08
N GLY A 42 -19.59 10.03 16.14
CA GLY A 42 -19.95 9.35 17.40
C GLY A 42 -20.97 10.08 18.26
N THR A 43 -22.04 10.62 17.64
CA THR A 43 -23.15 11.26 18.35
C THR A 43 -23.91 10.27 19.25
N PHE A 44 -24.23 10.67 20.48
CA PHE A 44 -25.08 9.93 21.40
C PHE A 44 -25.92 10.90 22.25
N LEU A 45 -27.06 10.43 22.76
CA LEU A 45 -27.82 11.16 23.78
C LEU A 45 -27.34 10.76 25.17
N LYS A 46 -27.22 11.73 26.07
CA LYS A 46 -26.95 11.51 27.49
C LYS A 46 -28.20 11.88 28.28
N LEU A 47 -28.72 10.93 29.05
CA LEU A 47 -29.92 11.10 29.86
C LEU A 47 -29.56 11.71 31.23
N LYS A 48 -30.55 12.32 31.91
CA LYS A 48 -30.36 12.90 33.27
C LYS A 48 -29.86 11.88 34.30
N ASN A 49 -30.14 10.59 34.09
CA ASN A 49 -29.66 9.50 34.94
C ASN A 49 -28.25 8.98 34.58
N GLY A 50 -27.53 9.67 33.69
CA GLY A 50 -26.18 9.33 33.26
C GLY A 50 -26.09 8.24 32.18
N LYS A 51 -27.20 7.60 31.80
CA LYS A 51 -27.19 6.59 30.72
C LYS A 51 -27.04 7.26 29.36
N THR A 52 -26.37 6.56 28.43
CA THR A 52 -26.22 7.01 27.05
C THR A 52 -27.06 6.18 26.09
N LEU A 53 -27.65 6.83 25.09
CA LEU A 53 -28.37 6.18 23.99
C LEU A 53 -27.66 6.46 22.67
N LYS A 54 -27.50 5.43 21.85
CA LYS A 54 -26.93 5.56 20.51
C LYS A 54 -27.91 6.34 19.62
N VAL A 55 -27.37 7.24 18.80
CA VAL A 55 -28.13 8.01 17.83
C VAL A 55 -27.66 7.66 16.43
N ILE A 56 -28.58 7.66 15.47
CA ILE A 56 -28.24 7.61 14.06
C ILE A 56 -27.80 9.01 13.66
N SER A 57 -26.54 9.16 13.26
CA SER A 57 -26.01 10.42 12.76
C SER A 57 -25.89 10.34 11.25
N GLU A 58 -26.59 11.21 10.55
CA GLU A 58 -26.45 11.37 9.11
C GLU A 58 -25.19 12.17 8.77
N PRO A 59 -24.56 11.94 7.61
CA PRO A 59 -23.42 12.73 7.17
C PRO A 59 -23.79 14.21 7.02
N LEU A 60 -22.82 15.09 7.25
CA LEU A 60 -22.99 16.52 7.01
C LEU A 60 -23.39 16.79 5.54
N GLU A 61 -24.41 17.60 5.34
CA GLU A 61 -24.86 18.07 4.03
C GLU A 61 -24.36 19.49 3.74
N PHE A 62 -23.88 19.69 2.50
CA PHE A 62 -23.46 21.01 2.01
C PHE A 62 -24.50 21.51 1.02
N LEU A 63 -25.15 22.64 1.36
CA LEU A 63 -26.24 23.21 0.57
C LEU A 63 -25.79 23.66 -0.83
N ASN A 64 -24.52 24.06 -0.99
CA ASN A 64 -23.95 24.52 -2.26
C ASN A 64 -22.72 23.68 -2.61
N THR A 65 -22.91 22.52 -3.23
CA THR A 65 -21.79 21.70 -3.74
C THR A 65 -21.63 21.92 -5.24
N SER A 66 -20.58 22.62 -5.66
CA SER A 66 -20.18 22.63 -7.07
C SER A 66 -19.26 21.43 -7.33
N ILE A 67 -19.73 20.44 -8.09
CA ILE A 67 -18.86 19.36 -8.56
C ILE A 67 -18.01 19.92 -9.70
N GLN A 68 -16.74 20.21 -9.42
CA GLN A 68 -15.79 20.45 -10.49
C GLN A 68 -15.47 19.11 -11.15
N SER A 69 -15.69 19.01 -12.46
CA SER A 69 -15.27 17.85 -13.23
C SER A 69 -13.75 17.71 -13.10
N LEU A 70 -13.28 16.55 -12.63
CA LEU A 70 -11.87 16.23 -12.68
C LEU A 70 -11.41 16.31 -14.13
N LYS A 71 -10.30 17.01 -14.39
CA LYS A 71 -9.66 16.95 -15.71
C LYS A 71 -9.26 15.50 -15.95
N GLN A 72 -9.80 14.90 -17.01
CA GLN A 72 -9.25 13.66 -17.56
C GLN A 72 -7.84 13.96 -18.07
N ILE A 73 -6.85 13.43 -17.36
CA ILE A 73 -5.48 13.40 -17.84
C ILE A 73 -5.40 12.20 -18.77
N THR A 74 -5.03 12.41 -20.03
CA THR A 74 -4.64 11.34 -20.94
C THR A 74 -3.30 10.81 -20.49
N PHE A 75 -3.23 9.52 -20.12
CA PHE A 75 -1.99 8.88 -19.70
C PHE A 75 -1.32 8.20 -20.90
N GLU A 76 -0.04 8.51 -21.11
CA GLU A 76 0.84 7.68 -21.95
C GLU A 76 1.29 6.46 -21.15
N GLU A 77 1.32 5.28 -21.78
CA GLU A 77 1.79 4.06 -21.13
C GLU A 77 3.28 4.19 -20.75
N PRO A 78 3.67 3.84 -19.51
CA PRO A 78 5.06 3.91 -19.09
C PRO A 78 5.91 2.88 -19.83
N ARG A 79 7.18 3.22 -20.11
CA ARG A 79 8.15 2.32 -20.76
C ARG A 79 8.42 1.03 -19.97
N LEU A 80 8.17 1.05 -18.67
CA LEU A 80 8.27 -0.09 -17.77
C LEU A 80 7.19 0.04 -16.68
N ARG A 81 6.39 -1.02 -16.48
CA ARG A 81 5.37 -1.10 -15.42
C ARG A 81 5.97 -1.68 -14.14
N LEU A 82 6.82 -0.89 -13.47
CA LEU A 82 7.48 -1.27 -12.23
C LEU A 82 7.47 -0.10 -11.24
N ILE A 83 7.13 -0.36 -9.97
CA ILE A 83 7.04 0.66 -8.92
C ILE A 83 7.74 0.18 -7.64
N PRO A 84 8.73 0.91 -7.12
CA PRO A 84 9.28 2.16 -7.64
C PRO A 84 9.96 2.03 -9.01
N HIS A 85 10.07 3.13 -9.75
CA HIS A 85 10.79 3.12 -11.02
C HIS A 85 12.29 2.92 -10.74
N PRO A 86 12.96 1.98 -11.44
CA PRO A 86 14.36 1.68 -11.18
C PRO A 86 15.29 2.81 -11.65
N VAL A 87 16.52 2.81 -11.15
CA VAL A 87 17.57 3.73 -11.61
C VAL A 87 17.82 3.61 -13.12
N LEU A 88 17.84 2.39 -13.66
CA LEU A 88 18.03 2.13 -15.09
C LEU A 88 17.12 0.99 -15.55
N TRP A 89 16.48 1.20 -16.70
CA TRP A 89 15.83 0.17 -17.50
C TRP A 89 16.36 0.21 -18.93
N LYS A 90 16.88 -0.92 -19.41
CA LYS A 90 17.27 -1.13 -20.81
C LYS A 90 16.48 -2.30 -21.36
N MET A 91 15.45 -1.98 -22.15
CA MET A 91 14.66 -2.98 -22.87
C MET A 91 15.50 -3.67 -23.94
N GLU A 92 15.25 -4.95 -24.14
CA GLU A 92 15.79 -5.76 -25.22
C GLU A 92 14.64 -6.50 -25.93
N ASP A 93 14.89 -6.99 -27.14
CA ASP A 93 13.89 -7.75 -27.89
C ASP A 93 13.60 -9.08 -27.20
N GLY A 94 12.32 -9.47 -27.22
CA GLY A 94 11.84 -10.74 -26.70
C GLY A 94 10.99 -10.63 -25.43
N THR A 95 10.43 -11.76 -25.05
CA THR A 95 9.54 -11.91 -23.90
C THR A 95 9.95 -13.14 -23.11
N CYS A 96 9.98 -13.01 -21.79
CA CYS A 96 10.15 -14.11 -20.85
C CYS A 96 8.79 -14.54 -20.30
N ASP A 97 8.42 -15.81 -20.47
CA ASP A 97 7.16 -16.36 -19.99
C ASP A 97 7.32 -16.99 -18.60
N LEU A 98 6.86 -16.28 -17.57
CA LEU A 98 6.84 -16.73 -16.18
C LEU A 98 5.49 -17.37 -15.76
N SER A 99 4.66 -17.80 -16.72
CA SER A 99 3.35 -18.41 -16.42
C SER A 99 3.49 -19.70 -15.60
N ARG A 100 4.55 -20.46 -15.85
CA ARG A 100 4.93 -21.65 -15.06
C ARG A 100 5.72 -21.34 -13.79
N GLY A 101 5.95 -20.06 -13.50
CA GLY A 101 6.75 -19.62 -12.37
C GLY A 101 8.25 -19.55 -12.66
N ILE A 102 9.04 -19.54 -11.60
CA ILE A 102 10.50 -19.50 -11.59
C ILE A 102 11.05 -20.71 -10.84
N ASN A 103 12.25 -21.14 -11.24
CA ASN A 103 12.99 -22.21 -10.59
C ASN A 103 14.36 -21.69 -10.14
N PHE A 104 14.78 -21.93 -8.91
CA PHE A 104 16.13 -21.63 -8.47
C PHE A 104 17.03 -22.85 -8.69
N SER A 105 18.18 -22.65 -9.35
CA SER A 105 19.13 -23.73 -9.64
C SER A 105 19.61 -24.46 -8.37
N ASN A 106 20.02 -25.73 -8.49
CA ASN A 106 20.35 -26.61 -7.35
C ASN A 106 21.54 -26.19 -6.46
N ASN A 107 22.25 -25.10 -6.75
CA ASN A 107 23.42 -24.62 -6.01
C ASN A 107 23.13 -23.34 -5.21
N ILE A 108 22.03 -23.33 -4.44
CA ILE A 108 21.67 -22.23 -3.54
C ILE A 108 22.43 -22.36 -2.22
N THR A 109 23.07 -21.27 -1.78
CA THR A 109 23.68 -21.18 -0.45
C THR A 109 22.62 -21.05 0.65
N GLU A 110 22.98 -21.33 1.91
CA GLU A 110 22.03 -21.19 3.04
C GLU A 110 21.44 -19.77 3.14
N LYS A 111 22.24 -18.75 2.84
CA LYS A 111 21.81 -17.33 2.88
C LYS A 111 20.81 -17.01 1.78
N GLU A 112 21.09 -17.43 0.56
CA GLU A 112 20.18 -17.28 -0.58
C GLU A 112 18.87 -18.07 -0.36
N GLY A 113 18.95 -19.25 0.26
CA GLY A 113 17.78 -20.01 0.68
C GLY A 113 16.88 -19.23 1.65
N LYS A 114 17.46 -18.50 2.61
CA LYS A 114 16.70 -17.61 3.50
C LYS A 114 16.04 -16.45 2.75
N VAL A 115 16.69 -15.90 1.72
CA VAL A 115 16.09 -14.87 0.84
C VAL A 115 14.87 -15.45 0.11
N ILE A 116 15.00 -16.63 -0.50
CA ILE A 116 13.92 -17.30 -1.23
C ILE A 116 12.74 -17.61 -0.30
N LEU A 117 13.00 -18.12 0.90
CA LEU A 117 11.96 -18.40 1.91
C LEU A 117 11.25 -17.13 2.38
N THR A 118 12.01 -16.05 2.62
CA THR A 118 11.44 -14.75 3.03
C THR A 118 10.57 -14.17 1.92
N PHE A 119 11.05 -14.23 0.68
CA PHE A 119 10.29 -13.87 -0.50
C PHE A 119 8.99 -14.69 -0.60
N LYS A 120 9.07 -16.02 -0.59
CA LYS A 120 7.90 -16.91 -0.64
C LYS A 120 6.87 -16.56 0.43
N SER A 121 7.30 -16.44 1.69
CA SER A 121 6.42 -16.10 2.81
C SER A 121 5.74 -14.73 2.65
N LEU A 122 6.44 -13.72 2.13
CA LEU A 122 5.86 -12.41 1.87
C LEU A 122 4.70 -12.51 0.87
N PHE A 123 4.89 -13.23 -0.24
CA PHE A 123 3.88 -13.31 -1.30
C PHE A 123 2.67 -14.14 -0.91
N GLU A 124 2.88 -15.27 -0.22
CA GLU A 124 1.79 -16.11 0.32
C GLU A 124 0.87 -15.30 1.25
N ARG A 125 1.47 -14.50 2.15
CA ARG A 125 0.69 -13.65 3.09
C ARG A 125 -0.12 -12.57 2.38
N ASN A 126 0.29 -12.16 1.18
CA ASN A 126 -0.41 -11.16 0.38
C ASN A 126 -1.41 -11.77 -0.60
N GLY A 127 -1.59 -13.11 -0.60
CA GLY A 127 -2.57 -13.80 -1.43
C GLY A 127 -2.17 -13.95 -2.90
N TYR A 128 -0.88 -13.83 -3.23
CA TYR A 128 -0.40 -14.07 -4.60
C TYR A 128 -0.27 -15.56 -4.89
N GLN A 129 -0.41 -15.92 -6.18
CA GLN A 129 -0.18 -17.29 -6.65
C GLN A 129 1.28 -17.72 -6.43
N GLU A 130 1.49 -19.00 -6.13
CA GLU A 130 2.83 -19.56 -5.99
C GLU A 130 3.63 -19.34 -7.28
N ILE A 131 4.78 -18.68 -7.14
CA ILE A 131 5.69 -18.37 -8.25
C ILE A 131 6.79 -19.42 -8.37
N ILE A 132 7.12 -20.17 -7.32
CA ILE A 132 8.25 -21.11 -7.35
C ILE A 132 7.75 -22.46 -7.87
N CYS A 133 8.24 -22.90 -9.02
CA CYS A 133 7.98 -24.23 -9.61
C CYS A 133 9.28 -24.81 -10.14
N ASP A 134 9.51 -26.12 -9.94
CA ASP A 134 10.62 -26.85 -10.58
C ASP A 134 10.59 -26.73 -12.12
N CYS A 135 9.40 -26.49 -12.67
CA CYS A 135 9.10 -26.32 -14.07
C CYS A 135 9.20 -24.89 -14.61
N GLY A 136 9.52 -23.93 -13.73
CA GLY A 136 9.58 -22.52 -14.03
C GLY A 136 10.86 -22.10 -14.74
N VAL A 137 10.93 -20.83 -15.11
CA VAL A 137 12.12 -20.23 -15.72
C VAL A 137 13.28 -20.23 -14.72
N PRO A 138 14.48 -20.71 -15.09
CA PRO A 138 15.64 -20.71 -14.21
C PRO A 138 16.03 -19.29 -13.80
N VAL A 139 16.16 -19.09 -12.49
CA VAL A 139 16.68 -17.89 -11.85
C VAL A 139 18.02 -18.24 -11.20
N CYS A 140 19.08 -17.52 -11.56
CA CYS A 140 20.38 -17.64 -10.93
C CYS A 140 20.76 -16.40 -10.12
N PHE A 141 21.33 -16.64 -8.94
CA PHE A 141 21.96 -15.61 -8.14
C PHE A 141 23.45 -15.52 -8.45
N GLU A 142 23.93 -14.31 -8.66
CA GLU A 142 25.34 -14.01 -8.83
C GLU A 142 25.78 -12.98 -7.79
N LYS A 143 26.54 -13.43 -6.80
CA LYS A 143 27.15 -12.50 -5.85
C LYS A 143 28.31 -11.77 -6.51
N VAL A 144 28.23 -10.44 -6.57
CA VAL A 144 29.25 -9.59 -7.17
C VAL A 144 29.82 -8.63 -6.13
N GLU A 145 31.11 -8.74 -5.86
CA GLU A 145 31.77 -7.91 -4.83
C GLU A 145 31.93 -6.46 -5.32
N GLN A 146 31.63 -5.51 -4.42
CA GLN A 146 31.88 -4.06 -4.59
C GLN A 146 31.26 -3.38 -5.83
N LYS A 147 30.36 -4.06 -6.55
CA LYS A 147 29.63 -3.47 -7.70
C LYS A 147 28.42 -2.64 -7.27
N PHE A 148 27.75 -3.04 -6.20
CA PHE A 148 26.51 -2.41 -5.72
C PHE A 148 26.64 -1.99 -4.24
N GLY A 149 25.80 -1.02 -3.83
CA GLY A 149 25.54 -0.82 -2.40
C GLY A 149 24.78 -2.02 -1.81
N GLU A 150 24.57 -2.03 -0.49
CA GLU A 150 23.96 -3.18 0.21
C GLU A 150 22.65 -3.65 -0.44
N GLU A 151 21.77 -2.71 -0.79
CA GLU A 151 20.43 -2.98 -1.33
C GLU A 151 20.37 -2.96 -2.87
N GLY A 152 21.50 -2.67 -3.53
CA GLY A 152 21.54 -2.54 -4.98
C GLY A 152 21.58 -3.90 -5.69
N TYR A 153 20.97 -3.96 -6.86
CA TYR A 153 20.92 -5.16 -7.68
C TYR A 153 20.91 -4.84 -9.18
N GLU A 154 21.23 -5.86 -9.96
CA GLU A 154 20.98 -5.93 -11.39
C GLU A 154 20.13 -7.16 -11.68
N LEU A 155 19.04 -6.97 -12.44
CA LEU A 155 18.13 -8.02 -12.86
C LEU A 155 18.15 -8.06 -14.39
N THR A 156 18.64 -9.16 -14.95
CA THR A 156 18.65 -9.43 -16.39
C THR A 156 17.60 -10.48 -16.70
N ILE A 157 16.67 -10.13 -17.57
CA ILE A 157 15.57 -10.99 -18.00
C ILE A 157 15.83 -11.36 -19.46
N LYS A 158 15.98 -12.66 -19.72
CA LYS A 158 16.10 -13.26 -21.05
C LYS A 158 14.91 -14.18 -21.31
N THR A 159 14.76 -14.63 -22.55
CA THR A 159 13.66 -15.49 -22.96
C THR A 159 13.58 -16.78 -22.13
N GLU A 160 14.73 -17.39 -21.84
CA GLU A 160 14.80 -18.71 -21.19
C GLU A 160 15.39 -18.69 -19.77
N ASP A 161 15.92 -17.56 -19.32
CA ASP A 161 16.53 -17.44 -18.00
C ASP A 161 16.43 -16.03 -17.41
N VAL A 162 16.60 -15.96 -16.11
CA VAL A 162 16.70 -14.72 -15.36
C VAL A 162 17.96 -14.77 -14.49
N LYS A 163 18.74 -13.71 -14.55
CA LYS A 163 19.94 -13.53 -13.73
C LYS A 163 19.77 -12.36 -12.79
N ILE A 164 20.04 -12.58 -11.51
CA ILE A 164 20.05 -11.54 -10.49
C ILE A 164 21.46 -11.42 -9.92
N SER A 165 22.07 -10.25 -10.08
CA SER A 165 23.37 -9.94 -9.49
C SER A 165 23.23 -8.93 -8.35
N ALA A 166 23.82 -9.19 -7.19
CA ALA A 166 23.82 -8.27 -6.05
C ALA A 166 25.10 -8.40 -5.21
N SER A 167 25.43 -7.36 -4.43
CA SER A 167 26.58 -7.41 -3.50
C SER A 167 26.21 -7.99 -2.13
N GLN A 168 24.93 -7.89 -1.73
CA GLN A 168 24.40 -8.48 -0.49
C GLN A 168 23.04 -9.13 -0.73
N ASP A 169 22.64 -9.99 0.20
CA ASP A 169 21.44 -10.82 0.12
C ASP A 169 20.14 -9.98 0.03
N ILE A 170 20.13 -8.79 0.62
CA ILE A 170 19.00 -7.85 0.53
C ILE A 170 18.78 -7.30 -0.89
N GLY A 171 19.85 -7.19 -1.69
CA GLY A 171 19.73 -6.85 -3.12
C GLY A 171 19.04 -7.97 -3.92
N PHE A 172 19.35 -9.24 -3.63
CA PHE A 172 18.61 -10.37 -4.21
C PHE A 172 17.12 -10.32 -3.87
N PHE A 173 16.79 -10.01 -2.61
CA PHE A 173 15.42 -9.87 -2.17
C PHE A 173 14.66 -8.80 -2.98
N TYR A 174 15.20 -7.58 -3.13
CA TYR A 174 14.55 -6.51 -3.89
C TYR A 174 14.44 -6.81 -5.40
N ALA A 175 15.41 -7.51 -5.97
CA ALA A 175 15.30 -7.98 -7.34
C ALA A 175 14.12 -8.95 -7.54
N LEU A 176 13.93 -9.88 -6.59
CA LEU A 176 12.78 -10.80 -6.62
C LEU A 176 11.45 -10.05 -6.45
N ILE A 177 11.38 -9.03 -5.58
CA ILE A 177 10.20 -8.16 -5.49
C ILE A 177 9.89 -7.54 -6.85
N SER A 178 10.90 -7.00 -7.54
CA SER A 178 10.73 -6.38 -8.86
C SER A 178 10.28 -7.37 -9.92
N LEU A 179 10.88 -8.57 -9.95
CA LEU A 179 10.51 -9.63 -10.87
C LEU A 179 9.04 -10.03 -10.71
N GLN A 180 8.59 -10.20 -9.46
CA GLN A 180 7.21 -10.56 -9.16
C GLN A 180 6.23 -9.42 -9.47
N GLN A 181 6.57 -8.17 -9.18
CA GLN A 181 5.75 -7.03 -9.61
C GLN A 181 5.58 -6.96 -11.13
N MET A 182 6.66 -7.19 -11.88
CA MET A 182 6.59 -7.25 -13.34
C MET A 182 5.74 -8.43 -13.81
N ARG A 183 5.84 -9.60 -13.17
CA ARG A 183 4.98 -10.74 -13.47
C ARG A 183 3.50 -10.38 -13.35
N GLU A 184 3.10 -9.69 -12.29
CA GLU A 184 1.72 -9.23 -12.12
C GLU A 184 1.34 -8.16 -13.15
N ALA A 185 2.20 -7.17 -13.38
CA ALA A 185 1.92 -6.04 -14.28
C ALA A 185 1.85 -6.41 -15.78
N TYR A 186 2.49 -7.53 -16.16
CA TYR A 186 2.57 -8.02 -17.53
C TYR A 186 1.87 -9.37 -17.73
N ASN A 187 1.02 -9.83 -16.78
CA ASN A 187 0.32 -11.12 -16.86
C ASN A 187 1.28 -12.30 -17.17
N SER A 188 2.41 -12.35 -16.48
CA SER A 188 3.51 -13.32 -16.63
C SER A 188 4.34 -13.23 -17.92
N LEU A 189 4.01 -12.36 -18.87
CA LEU A 189 4.77 -12.17 -20.11
C LEU A 189 5.68 -10.95 -20.03
N LEU A 190 6.82 -11.10 -19.35
CA LEU A 190 7.72 -9.97 -19.06
C LEU A 190 8.54 -9.58 -20.29
N PRO A 191 8.72 -8.28 -20.57
CA PRO A 191 9.67 -7.85 -21.60
C PRO A 191 11.10 -8.23 -21.19
N CYS A 192 11.88 -8.72 -22.15
CA CYS A 192 13.31 -8.94 -21.96
C CYS A 192 14.03 -7.61 -21.72
N GLY A 193 15.14 -7.67 -20.98
CA GLY A 193 15.96 -6.49 -20.74
C GLY A 193 16.73 -6.55 -19.43
N LYS A 194 17.23 -5.39 -19.05
CA LYS A 194 18.12 -5.21 -17.90
C LYS A 194 17.65 -4.07 -17.01
N ILE A 195 17.45 -4.38 -15.73
CA ILE A 195 17.22 -3.43 -14.65
C ILE A 195 18.51 -3.31 -13.85
N VAL A 196 18.91 -2.07 -13.56
CA VAL A 196 19.89 -1.79 -12.51
C VAL A 196 19.22 -0.85 -11.53
N ASP A 197 19.20 -1.23 -10.26
CA ASP A 197 18.50 -0.45 -9.27
C ASP A 197 19.21 -0.40 -7.92
N ARG A 198 18.91 0.66 -7.18
CA ARG A 198 19.35 0.88 -5.81
C ARG A 198 18.49 1.98 -5.19
N PRO A 199 18.28 1.97 -3.87
CA PRO A 199 17.56 3.04 -3.22
C PRO A 199 18.30 4.38 -3.38
N ARG A 200 17.52 5.45 -3.59
CA ARG A 200 18.03 6.83 -3.52
C ARG A 200 18.34 7.25 -2.08
N PHE A 201 17.57 6.74 -1.12
CA PHE A 201 17.67 7.07 0.30
C PHE A 201 17.71 5.80 1.14
N ASN A 202 18.58 5.79 2.15
CA ASN A 202 18.73 4.65 3.07
C ASN A 202 17.54 4.53 4.03
N TRP A 203 16.88 5.65 4.37
CA TRP A 203 15.67 5.66 5.21
C TRP A 203 14.40 5.78 4.37
N ARG A 204 13.53 4.78 4.44
CA ARG A 204 12.27 4.69 3.67
C ARG A 204 11.11 4.27 4.57
N GLY A 205 10.88 5.04 5.64
CA GLY A 205 9.90 4.71 6.68
C GLY A 205 8.47 5.12 6.37
N GLN A 206 7.52 4.44 7.01
CA GLN A 206 6.11 4.80 7.12
C GLN A 206 5.78 5.08 8.59
N HIS A 207 5.02 6.14 8.86
CA HIS A 207 4.55 6.47 10.21
C HIS A 207 3.06 6.13 10.35
N LEU A 208 2.72 5.37 11.40
CA LEU A 208 1.36 5.04 11.78
C LEU A 208 1.06 5.59 13.18
N ASP A 209 0.04 6.45 13.28
CA ASP A 209 -0.42 7.00 14.55
C ASP A 209 -1.39 6.05 15.26
N CYS A 210 -0.88 5.27 16.21
CA CYS A 210 -1.68 4.36 17.02
C CYS A 210 -2.27 4.99 18.29
N ALA A 211 -2.05 6.30 18.55
CA ALA A 211 -2.49 6.94 19.78
C ALA A 211 -3.91 7.50 19.68
N ARG A 212 -4.28 8.01 18.50
CA ARG A 212 -5.62 8.59 18.27
C ARG A 212 -6.66 7.50 18.02
N HIS A 213 -6.25 6.42 17.38
CA HIS A 213 -7.04 5.20 17.18
C HIS A 213 -6.14 4.00 17.42
N CYS A 214 -6.54 3.10 18.30
CA CYS A 214 -5.80 1.86 18.53
C CYS A 214 -6.09 0.86 17.41
N TYR A 215 -5.03 0.26 16.87
CA TYR A 215 -5.11 -0.78 15.84
C TYR A 215 -4.80 -2.15 16.47
N LYS A 216 -5.43 -3.20 15.94
CA LYS A 216 -5.08 -4.58 16.33
C LYS A 216 -3.71 -4.96 15.77
N VAL A 217 -3.01 -5.87 16.44
CA VAL A 217 -1.69 -6.35 16.03
C VAL A 217 -1.72 -6.91 14.61
N GLU A 218 -2.76 -7.68 14.23
CA GLU A 218 -2.85 -8.24 12.88
C GLU A 218 -2.99 -7.15 11.80
N SER A 219 -3.61 -6.02 12.14
CA SER A 219 -3.73 -4.89 11.21
C SER A 219 -2.38 -4.22 10.98
N ILE A 220 -1.52 -4.17 12.01
CA ILE A 220 -0.18 -3.59 11.91
C ILE A 220 0.75 -4.51 11.11
N LEU A 221 0.70 -5.83 11.35
CA LEU A 221 1.53 -6.81 10.64
C LEU A 221 1.20 -6.92 9.13
N ARG A 222 0.00 -6.48 8.72
CA ARG A 222 -0.43 -6.46 7.33
C ARG A 222 0.08 -5.24 6.55
N LEU A 223 0.42 -4.14 7.22
CA LEU A 223 0.97 -2.94 6.57
C LEU A 223 2.34 -3.23 5.95
#